data_AF-A0AAD5D7H4-F1
#
_entry.id   AF-A0AAD5D7H4-F1
#
_cell.length_a   1.000
_cell.length_b   1.000
_cell.length_c   1.000
_cell.angle_alpha   90.00
_cell.angle_beta   90.00
_cell.angle_gamma   90.00
#
_symmetry.space_group_name_H-M   'P 1'
#
loop_
_entity.id
_entity.type
_entity.pdbx_description
1 polymer ?
#
loop_
_entity_poly.entity_id
_entity_poly.type
_entity_poly.pdbx_seq_one_letter_code
_entity_poly.pdbx_strand_id
1 'polypeptide(L)'
;MEFLHANTKSLLDSNLEDGNYISAKGKKVIVIGGGDTGTDCIGTSIRHGCTSLVNLELLPQPPQTRAPGNPWPQWPRVFRVDYGHQEAATKFGKDPRTYEVLTKRFISDENGSVKGVEVVQVKWGKDETGRFQFKEVEGSEEILEADLVLLAMGFLGPESTIPDKLGLEKDGRSNVKAEYG
;
A
#
# COMPACT_ATOMS: atom_id res chain seq x y z
N MET A 1 1.86 6.96 -8.70
CA MET A 1 2.75 7.11 -7.53
C MET A 1 4.12 7.55 -8.02
N GLU A 2 4.66 8.63 -7.47
CA GLU A 2 5.95 9.21 -7.87
C GLU A 2 7.13 8.26 -7.66
N PHE A 3 7.18 7.58 -6.52
CA PHE A 3 8.28 6.66 -6.17
C PHE A 3 8.52 5.62 -7.28
N LEU A 4 7.51 4.83 -7.64
CA LEU A 4 7.68 3.79 -8.67
C LEU A 4 7.90 4.36 -10.06
N HIS A 5 7.14 5.39 -10.45
CA HIS A 5 7.27 5.99 -11.78
C HIS A 5 8.68 6.53 -12.02
N ALA A 6 9.20 7.37 -11.09
CA ALA A 6 10.51 7.98 -11.22
C ALA A 6 11.62 6.92 -11.20
N ASN A 7 11.51 5.90 -10.35
CA ASN A 7 12.48 4.81 -10.29
C ASN A 7 12.51 3.97 -11.56
N THR A 8 11.36 3.56 -12.09
CA THR A 8 11.31 2.81 -13.36
C THR A 8 11.89 3.62 -14.51
N LYS A 9 11.53 4.91 -14.60
CA LYS A 9 12.05 5.80 -15.66
C LYS A 9 13.57 5.96 -15.56
N SER A 10 14.08 6.34 -14.40
CA SER A 10 15.52 6.53 -14.16
C SER A 10 16.32 5.24 -14.40
N LEU A 11 15.77 4.07 -14.02
CA LEU A 11 16.39 2.78 -14.29
C LEU A 11 16.47 2.48 -15.79
N LEU A 12 15.39 2.68 -16.54
CA LEU A 12 15.35 2.36 -17.97
C LEU A 12 16.18 3.33 -18.81
N ASP A 13 16.16 4.62 -18.45
CA ASP A 13 16.81 5.66 -19.24
C ASP A 13 18.30 5.80 -18.91
N SER A 14 18.71 5.49 -17.67
CA SER A 14 20.06 5.80 -17.18
C SER A 14 20.66 4.77 -16.23
N ASN A 15 20.00 3.62 -15.99
CA ASN A 15 20.42 2.65 -14.99
C ASN A 15 20.58 3.29 -13.58
N LEU A 16 19.71 4.25 -13.24
CA LEU A 16 19.75 5.04 -12.00
C LEU A 16 20.94 6.01 -11.86
N GLU A 17 21.78 6.17 -12.89
CA GLU A 17 22.96 7.02 -12.83
C GLU A 17 22.62 8.53 -12.88
N ASP A 18 21.43 8.87 -13.39
CA ASP A 18 20.98 10.26 -13.48
C ASP A 18 20.50 10.85 -12.13
N GLY A 19 20.29 10.01 -11.11
CA GLY A 19 19.81 10.43 -9.79
C GLY A 19 18.36 10.96 -9.77
N ASN A 20 17.62 10.86 -10.87
CA ASN A 20 16.26 11.43 -11.01
C ASN A 20 15.18 10.50 -10.43
N TYR A 21 15.39 10.01 -9.21
CA TYR A 21 14.48 9.09 -8.53
C TYR A 21 14.49 9.31 -7.02
N ILE A 22 13.41 8.87 -6.37
CA ILE A 22 13.33 8.87 -4.90
C ILE A 22 14.06 7.64 -4.38
N SER A 23 15.16 7.83 -3.66
CA SER A 23 15.97 6.75 -3.12
C SER A 23 15.50 6.28 -1.74
N ALA A 24 15.43 4.97 -1.56
CA ALA A 24 15.15 4.31 -0.29
C ALA A 24 16.42 3.82 0.42
N LYS A 25 17.60 4.10 -0.14
CA LYS A 25 18.90 3.65 0.40
C LYS A 25 19.11 4.20 1.80
N GLY A 26 19.42 3.32 2.76
CA GLY A 26 19.69 3.72 4.14
C GLY A 26 18.47 4.11 4.97
N LYS A 27 17.26 4.10 4.40
CA LYS A 27 16.03 4.59 5.04
C LYS A 27 15.23 3.49 5.72
N LYS A 28 14.51 3.85 6.79
CA LYS A 28 13.41 3.09 7.38
C LYS A 28 12.14 3.37 6.57
N VAL A 29 11.63 2.37 5.86
CA VAL A 29 10.53 2.53 4.91
C VAL A 29 9.24 1.95 5.49
N ILE A 30 8.15 2.71 5.40
CA ILE A 30 6.80 2.22 5.66
C ILE A 30 5.99 2.29 4.37
N VAL A 31 5.37 1.18 3.98
CA VAL A 31 4.44 1.09 2.85
C VAL A 31 3.02 0.93 3.39
N ILE A 32 2.10 1.82 3.04
CA ILE A 32 0.70 1.78 3.49
C ILE A 32 -0.18 1.26 2.35
N GLY A 33 -0.78 0.09 2.54
CA GLY A 33 -1.60 -0.63 1.56
C GLY A 33 -0.95 -1.93 1.07
N GLY A 34 -1.72 -3.02 1.02
CA GLY A 34 -1.24 -4.37 0.70
C GLY A 34 -1.57 -4.89 -0.70
N GLY A 35 -1.86 -4.00 -1.66
CA GLY A 35 -2.04 -4.37 -3.07
C GLY A 35 -0.72 -4.49 -3.84
N ASP A 36 -0.81 -4.75 -5.15
CA ASP A 36 0.36 -4.96 -6.03
C ASP A 36 1.31 -3.75 -6.03
N THR A 37 0.78 -2.53 -6.03
CA THR A 37 1.58 -1.30 -5.88
C THR A 37 2.41 -1.29 -4.60
N GLY A 38 1.88 -1.86 -3.51
CA GLY A 38 2.60 -2.01 -2.24
C GLY A 38 3.75 -3.00 -2.38
N THR A 39 3.51 -4.15 -3.02
CA THR A 39 4.56 -5.14 -3.35
C THR A 39 5.69 -4.53 -4.18
N ASP A 40 5.37 -3.70 -5.18
CA ASP A 40 6.37 -3.04 -6.01
C ASP A 40 7.21 -2.03 -5.20
N CYS A 41 6.57 -1.32 -4.27
CA CYS A 41 7.26 -0.42 -3.35
C CYS A 41 8.23 -1.16 -2.43
N ILE A 42 7.81 -2.32 -1.93
CA ILE A 42 8.62 -3.21 -1.10
C ILE A 42 9.87 -3.66 -1.87
N GLY A 43 9.69 -4.25 -3.05
CA GLY A 43 10.79 -4.78 -3.87
C GLY A 43 11.78 -3.69 -4.26
N THR A 44 11.30 -2.54 -4.74
CA THR A 44 12.14 -1.40 -5.10
C THR A 44 12.93 -0.88 -3.89
N SER A 45 12.28 -0.74 -2.73
CA SER A 45 12.94 -0.26 -1.50
C SER A 45 14.04 -1.20 -1.01
N ILE A 46 13.82 -2.52 -1.12
CA ILE A 46 14.80 -3.55 -0.77
C ILE A 46 16.04 -3.43 -1.65
N ARG A 47 15.83 -3.32 -2.96
CA ARG A 47 16.90 -3.25 -3.97
C ARG A 47 17.72 -1.98 -3.88
N HIS A 48 17.13 -0.86 -3.42
CA HIS A 48 17.88 0.35 -3.08
C HIS A 48 18.74 0.22 -1.82
N GLY A 49 18.49 -0.79 -0.97
CA GLY A 49 19.20 -0.96 0.28
C GLY A 49 18.60 -0.19 1.46
N CYS A 50 17.27 -0.18 1.61
CA CYS A 50 16.63 0.26 2.85
C CYS A 50 17.14 -0.54 4.08
N THR A 51 17.12 0.09 5.25
CA THR A 51 17.60 -0.48 6.53
C THR A 51 16.49 -1.21 7.27
N SER A 52 15.24 -0.78 7.11
CA SER A 52 14.04 -1.40 7.67
C SER A 52 12.88 -1.23 6.70
N LEU A 53 11.93 -2.17 6.74
CA LEU A 53 10.74 -2.18 5.90
C LEU A 53 9.55 -2.76 6.66
N VAL A 54 8.46 -1.99 6.73
CA VAL A 54 7.16 -2.44 7.25
C VAL A 54 6.08 -2.12 6.23
N ASN A 55 5.19 -3.07 5.95
CA ASN A 55 4.00 -2.84 5.16
C ASN A 55 2.76 -2.92 6.05
N LEU A 56 1.97 -1.85 6.09
CA LEU A 56 0.77 -1.75 6.90
C LEU A 56 -0.46 -2.05 6.03
N GLU A 57 -1.25 -3.03 6.47
CA GLU A 57 -2.53 -3.39 5.88
C GLU A 57 -3.65 -3.20 6.91
N LEU A 58 -4.67 -2.45 6.52
CA LEU A 58 -5.81 -2.17 7.38
C LEU A 58 -6.70 -3.40 7.53
N LEU A 59 -6.84 -4.20 6.48
CA LEU A 59 -7.70 -5.37 6.45
C LEU A 59 -7.10 -6.57 7.20
N PRO A 60 -7.93 -7.54 7.62
CA PRO A 60 -7.43 -8.79 8.17
C PRO A 60 -6.63 -9.58 7.13
N GLN A 61 -5.73 -10.42 7.62
CA GLN A 61 -5.00 -11.35 6.77
C GLN A 61 -6.01 -12.23 6.00
N PRO A 62 -5.93 -12.27 4.65
CA PRO A 62 -6.80 -13.13 3.86
C PRO A 62 -6.61 -14.61 4.20
N PRO A 63 -7.63 -15.47 3.99
CA PRO A 63 -7.52 -16.91 4.25
C PRO A 63 -6.57 -17.61 3.25
N GLN A 64 -5.98 -18.74 3.63
CA GLN A 64 -5.08 -19.51 2.75
C GLN A 64 -5.81 -20.13 1.53
N THR A 65 -7.10 -20.41 1.65
CA THR A 65 -7.94 -21.00 0.61
C THR A 65 -9.20 -20.18 0.40
N ARG A 66 -9.84 -20.33 -0.77
CA ARG A 66 -11.08 -19.61 -1.09
C ARG A 66 -12.17 -19.95 -0.07
N ALA A 67 -12.75 -18.94 0.56
CA ALA A 67 -13.90 -19.10 1.42
C ALA A 67 -15.18 -19.41 0.61
N PRO A 68 -16.19 -20.10 1.18
CA PRO A 68 -17.46 -20.39 0.50
C PRO A 68 -18.17 -19.15 -0.08
N GLY A 69 -17.98 -17.98 0.54
CA GLY A 69 -18.53 -16.71 0.09
C GLY A 69 -17.78 -16.01 -1.06
N ASN A 70 -16.72 -16.63 -1.61
CA ASN A 70 -15.96 -16.09 -2.74
C ASN A 70 -15.70 -17.18 -3.82
N PRO A 71 -16.77 -17.68 -4.48
CA PRO A 71 -16.67 -18.74 -5.47
C PRO A 71 -16.07 -18.22 -6.80
N TRP A 72 -15.57 -19.15 -7.63
CA TRP A 72 -15.28 -18.86 -9.03
C TRP A 72 -16.58 -18.47 -9.77
N PRO A 73 -16.58 -17.50 -10.70
CA PRO A 73 -15.44 -16.81 -11.31
C PRO A 73 -14.94 -15.54 -10.60
N GLN A 74 -15.37 -15.27 -9.37
CA GLN A 74 -14.91 -14.07 -8.65
C GLN A 74 -13.39 -14.11 -8.41
N TRP A 75 -12.78 -12.92 -8.38
CA TRP A 75 -11.38 -12.79 -8.01
C TRP A 75 -11.14 -13.40 -6.61
N PRO A 76 -10.17 -14.31 -6.47
CA PRO A 76 -9.91 -15.00 -5.21
C PRO A 76 -9.39 -14.02 -4.15
N ARG A 77 -10.09 -13.96 -3.01
CA ARG A 77 -9.64 -13.29 -1.80
C ARG A 77 -8.89 -14.28 -0.91
N VAL A 78 -7.66 -14.60 -1.30
CA VAL A 78 -6.79 -15.55 -0.59
C VAL A 78 -5.45 -14.93 -0.27
N PHE A 79 -4.77 -15.43 0.75
CA PHE A 79 -3.43 -15.00 1.11
C PHE A 79 -2.48 -15.33 -0.04
N ARG A 80 -1.76 -14.31 -0.49
CA ARG A 80 -0.77 -14.42 -1.57
C ARG A 80 0.55 -13.86 -1.07
N VAL A 81 1.61 -14.57 -1.42
CA VAL A 81 2.98 -14.12 -1.24
C VAL A 81 3.51 -13.85 -2.63
N ASP A 82 3.98 -12.63 -2.85
CA ASP A 82 4.48 -12.15 -4.12
C ASP A 82 5.97 -11.81 -4.00
N TYR A 83 6.65 -11.51 -5.10
CA TYR A 83 8.11 -11.37 -5.17
C TYR A 83 8.65 -10.40 -4.12
N GLY A 84 8.03 -9.23 -3.93
CA GLY A 84 8.45 -8.25 -2.93
C GLY A 84 8.35 -8.78 -1.50
N HIS A 85 7.28 -9.52 -1.20
CA HIS A 85 7.11 -10.17 0.11
C HIS A 85 8.17 -11.23 0.36
N GLN A 86 8.51 -12.04 -0.67
CA GLN A 86 9.55 -13.06 -0.57
C GLN A 86 10.93 -12.43 -0.35
N GLU A 87 11.29 -11.42 -1.15
CA GLU A 87 12.56 -10.68 -1.02
C GLU A 87 12.69 -10.05 0.37
N ALA A 88 11.61 -9.46 0.89
CA ALA A 88 11.57 -8.88 2.23
C ALA A 88 11.80 -9.95 3.30
N ALA A 89 11.10 -11.08 3.21
CA ALA A 89 11.24 -12.19 4.14
C ALA A 89 12.64 -12.81 4.10
N THR A 90 13.26 -12.92 2.92
CA THR A 90 14.64 -13.38 2.80
C THR A 90 15.64 -12.39 3.39
N LYS A 91 15.46 -11.09 3.16
CA LYS A 91 16.40 -10.05 3.64
C LYS A 91 16.29 -9.77 5.14
N PHE A 92 15.07 -9.70 5.67
CA PHE A 92 14.79 -9.28 7.04
C PHE A 92 14.31 -10.42 7.96
N GLY A 93 14.18 -11.64 7.44
CA GLY A 93 13.83 -12.83 8.21
C GLY A 93 12.33 -13.00 8.54
N LYS A 94 11.45 -12.12 8.05
CA LYS A 94 10.00 -12.19 8.27
C LYS A 94 9.20 -11.50 7.17
N ASP A 95 7.94 -11.89 7.00
CA ASP A 95 7.00 -11.18 6.13
C ASP A 95 6.92 -9.69 6.57
N PRO A 96 7.01 -8.72 5.64
CA PRO A 96 6.99 -7.31 5.99
C PRO A 96 5.60 -6.82 6.39
N ARG A 97 4.54 -7.59 6.12
CA ARG A 97 3.16 -7.15 6.33
C ARG A 97 2.72 -7.27 7.78
N THR A 98 2.10 -6.20 8.26
CA THR A 98 1.36 -6.15 9.50
C THR A 98 -0.10 -5.88 9.17
N TYR A 99 -0.98 -6.82 9.52
CA TYR A 99 -2.41 -6.76 9.22
C TYR A 99 -3.19 -6.16 10.38
N GLU A 100 -4.41 -5.70 10.09
CA GLU A 100 -5.29 -5.04 11.06
C GLU A 100 -4.62 -3.86 11.77
N VAL A 101 -3.92 -3.01 11.00
CA VAL A 101 -3.28 -1.80 11.52
C VAL A 101 -3.84 -0.56 10.84
N LEU A 102 -4.26 0.41 11.65
CA LEU A 102 -4.71 1.72 11.19
C LEU A 102 -3.61 2.76 11.43
N THR A 103 -3.24 3.49 10.38
CA THR A 103 -2.38 4.67 10.50
C THR A 103 -3.20 5.86 11.01
N LYS A 104 -2.73 6.49 12.11
CA LYS A 104 -3.41 7.63 12.75
C LYS A 104 -2.88 8.97 12.27
N ARG A 105 -1.55 9.16 12.27
CA ARG A 105 -0.90 10.39 11.82
C ARG A 105 0.58 10.20 11.52
N PHE A 106 1.13 11.11 10.72
CA PHE A 106 2.56 11.26 10.51
C PHE A 106 3.17 12.13 11.61
N ILE A 107 4.38 11.76 12.04
CA ILE A 107 5.19 12.53 12.99
C ILE A 107 6.34 13.13 12.19
N SER A 108 6.46 14.46 12.24
CA SER A 108 7.54 15.18 11.58
C SER A 108 8.72 15.44 12.51
N ASP A 109 9.91 15.60 11.93
CA ASP A 109 11.05 16.20 12.59
C ASP A 109 10.97 17.74 12.60
N GLU A 110 12.01 18.38 13.14
CA GLU A 110 12.16 19.84 13.22
C GLU A 110 12.26 20.53 11.85
N ASN A 111 12.61 19.78 10.80
CA ASN A 111 12.75 20.28 9.43
C ASN A 111 11.49 20.01 8.58
N GLY A 112 10.44 19.44 9.18
CA GLY A 112 9.18 19.11 8.49
C GLY A 112 9.22 17.80 7.68
N SER A 113 10.29 17.00 7.81
CA SER A 113 10.38 15.67 7.18
C SER A 113 9.73 14.61 8.06
N VAL A 114 9.22 13.53 7.46
CA VAL A 114 8.67 12.41 8.25
C VAL A 114 9.77 11.75 9.08
N LYS A 115 9.47 11.51 10.36
CA LYS A 115 10.32 10.79 11.31
C LYS A 115 9.65 9.51 11.82
N GLY A 116 8.32 9.44 11.73
CA GLY A 116 7.57 8.26 12.13
C GLY A 116 6.10 8.32 11.79
N VAL A 117 5.42 7.23 12.10
CA VAL A 117 3.99 7.04 11.87
C VAL A 117 3.38 6.50 13.16
N GLU A 118 2.37 7.18 13.68
CA GLU A 118 1.56 6.66 14.77
C GLU A 118 0.50 5.72 14.20
N VAL A 119 0.43 4.52 14.75
CA VAL A 119 -0.49 3.47 14.33
C VAL A 119 -1.24 2.89 15.53
N VAL A 120 -2.36 2.23 15.26
CA VAL A 120 -3.13 1.49 16.25
C VAL A 120 -3.58 0.16 15.66
N GLN A 121 -3.65 -0.89 16.47
CA GLN A 121 -4.27 -2.14 16.02
C GLN A 121 -5.78 -1.97 15.94
N VAL A 122 -6.39 -2.62 14.97
CA VAL A 122 -7.84 -2.69 14.83
C VAL A 122 -8.31 -4.14 14.86
N LYS A 123 -9.60 -4.35 15.08
CA LYS A 123 -10.25 -5.65 14.87
C LYS A 123 -11.47 -5.47 14.00
N TRP A 124 -11.53 -6.22 12.93
CA TRP A 124 -12.69 -6.23 12.06
C TRP A 124 -13.80 -7.13 12.57
N GLY A 125 -15.04 -6.67 12.45
CA GLY A 125 -16.23 -7.42 12.82
C GLY A 125 -17.46 -6.93 12.09
N LYS A 126 -18.59 -7.60 12.31
CA LYS A 126 -19.89 -7.09 11.89
C LYS A 126 -20.49 -6.29 13.02
N ASP A 127 -21.04 -5.12 12.70
CA ASP A 127 -21.86 -4.36 13.64
C ASP A 127 -23.25 -4.99 13.83
N GLU A 128 -24.06 -4.40 14.70
CA GLU A 128 -25.44 -4.82 14.97
C GLU A 128 -26.33 -4.74 13.72
N THR A 129 -25.92 -3.96 12.71
CA THR A 129 -26.61 -3.83 11.41
C THR A 129 -26.06 -4.75 10.32
N GLY A 130 -25.07 -5.60 10.66
CA GLY A 130 -24.42 -6.53 9.75
C GLY A 130 -23.34 -5.91 8.85
N ARG A 131 -23.02 -4.63 9.00
CA ARG A 131 -21.96 -3.94 8.25
C ARG A 131 -20.60 -4.34 8.77
N PHE A 132 -19.67 -4.54 7.83
CA PHE A 132 -18.29 -4.84 8.16
C PHE A 132 -17.57 -3.55 8.56
N GLN A 133 -17.19 -3.45 9.83
CA GLN A 133 -16.51 -2.30 10.39
C GLN A 133 -15.39 -2.75 11.33
N PHE A 134 -14.41 -1.89 11.55
CA PHE A 134 -13.35 -2.14 12.51
C PHE A 134 -13.56 -1.36 13.80
N LYS A 135 -12.98 -1.85 14.89
CA LYS A 135 -12.83 -1.14 16.16
C LYS A 135 -11.35 -1.07 16.52
N GLU A 136 -10.90 0.09 16.96
CA GLU A 136 -9.54 0.27 17.48
C GLU A 136 -9.37 -0.53 18.77
N VAL A 137 -8.19 -1.13 18.95
CA VAL A 137 -7.83 -1.85 20.17
C VAL A 137 -7.17 -0.85 21.12
N GLU A 138 -7.86 -0.52 22.21
CA GLU A 138 -7.37 0.44 23.20
C GLU A 138 -6.03 0.00 23.81
N GLY A 139 -5.07 0.92 23.90
CA GLY A 139 -3.73 0.66 24.43
C GLY A 139 -2.78 -0.05 23.45
N SER A 140 -3.18 -0.20 22.18
CA SER A 140 -2.33 -0.77 21.12
C SER A 140 -1.63 0.29 20.27
N GLU A 141 -1.70 1.56 20.67
CA GLU A 141 -1.05 2.66 19.98
C GLU A 141 0.47 2.50 20.05
N GLU A 142 1.12 2.60 18.90
CA GLU A 142 2.57 2.57 18.80
C GLU A 142 3.08 3.57 17.76
N ILE A 143 4.35 3.96 17.91
CA ILE A 143 5.04 4.83 16.96
C ILE A 143 6.08 3.99 16.22
N LEU A 144 5.91 3.91 14.91
CA LEU A 144 6.87 3.27 14.01
C LEU A 144 7.80 4.34 13.42
N GLU A 145 9.10 4.19 13.61
CA GLU A 145 10.09 5.11 13.01
C GLU A 145 10.14 4.93 11.48
N ALA A 146 10.15 6.05 10.75
CA ALA A 146 10.13 6.05 9.29
C ALA A 146 10.82 7.29 8.73
N ASP A 147 11.69 7.08 7.75
CA ASP A 147 12.35 8.15 6.97
C ASP A 147 11.71 8.30 5.57
N LEU A 148 10.89 7.34 5.16
CA LEU A 148 10.15 7.32 3.91
C LEU A 148 8.83 6.57 4.10
N VAL A 149 7.72 7.24 3.77
CA VAL A 149 6.38 6.62 3.78
C VAL A 149 5.80 6.61 2.37
N LEU A 150 5.37 5.44 1.91
CA LEU A 150 4.83 5.21 0.57
C LEU A 150 3.35 4.84 0.66
N LEU A 151 2.48 5.68 0.08
CA LEU A 151 1.03 5.48 0.10
C LEU A 151 0.57 4.65 -1.11
N ALA A 152 0.43 3.34 -0.92
CA ALA A 152 -0.01 2.36 -1.92
C ALA A 152 -1.48 1.94 -1.70
N MET A 153 -2.37 2.92 -1.48
CA MET A 153 -3.78 2.72 -1.07
C MET A 153 -4.76 2.55 -2.25
N GLY A 154 -4.24 2.39 -3.48
CA GLY A 154 -5.04 2.33 -4.70
C GLY A 154 -5.38 3.72 -5.26
N PHE A 155 -6.25 3.72 -6.29
CA PHE A 155 -6.66 4.91 -7.03
C PHE A 155 -8.19 5.00 -7.04
N LEU A 156 -8.74 6.22 -7.06
CA LEU A 156 -10.18 6.44 -7.01
C LEU A 156 -10.87 6.39 -8.38
N GLY A 157 -10.16 6.79 -9.44
CA GLY A 157 -10.68 6.88 -10.80
C GLY A 157 -9.65 7.51 -11.74
N PRO A 158 -9.96 7.59 -13.05
CA PRO A 158 -9.09 8.21 -14.05
C PRO A 158 -9.02 9.73 -13.90
N GLU A 159 -7.97 10.34 -14.44
CA GLU A 159 -7.93 11.79 -14.62
C GLU A 159 -9.05 12.26 -15.57
N SER A 160 -9.64 13.43 -15.29
CA SER A 160 -10.79 13.91 -16.05
C SER A 160 -10.43 14.46 -17.44
N THR A 161 -9.17 14.79 -17.69
CA THR A 161 -8.70 15.47 -18.92
C THR A 161 -9.16 14.78 -20.20
N ILE A 162 -9.03 13.46 -20.30
CA ILE A 162 -9.41 12.70 -21.50
C ILE A 162 -10.94 12.51 -21.58
N PRO A 163 -11.64 12.03 -20.53
CA PRO A 163 -13.10 11.99 -20.51
C PRO A 163 -13.76 13.31 -20.90
N ASP A 164 -13.26 14.43 -20.36
CA ASP A 164 -13.83 15.76 -20.61
C ASP A 164 -13.61 16.21 -22.06
N LYS A 165 -12.41 15.99 -22.61
CA LYS A 165 -12.10 16.32 -24.02
C LYS A 165 -12.89 15.49 -25.03
N LEU A 166 -13.25 14.26 -24.67
CA LEU A 166 -14.04 13.37 -25.50
C LEU A 166 -15.55 13.50 -25.25
N GLY A 167 -15.98 14.33 -24.30
CA GLY A 167 -17.39 14.51 -23.95
C GLY A 167 -18.03 13.26 -23.36
N LEU A 168 -17.25 12.42 -22.68
CA LEU A 168 -17.72 11.15 -22.10
C LEU A 168 -18.44 11.38 -20.77
N GLU A 169 -19.60 10.75 -20.61
CA GLU A 169 -20.31 10.72 -19.32
C GLU A 169 -19.50 9.93 -18.28
N LYS A 170 -19.54 10.41 -17.02
CA LYS A 170 -18.89 9.76 -15.88
C LYS A 170 -19.94 9.29 -14.87
N ASP A 171 -19.66 8.19 -14.18
CA ASP A 171 -20.47 7.71 -13.06
C ASP A 171 -20.18 8.48 -11.76
N GLY A 172 -20.92 8.16 -10.68
CA GLY A 172 -20.73 8.79 -9.36
C GLY A 172 -19.37 8.51 -8.69
N ARG A 173 -18.53 7.68 -9.31
CA ARG A 173 -17.16 7.35 -8.87
C ARG A 173 -16.11 7.86 -9.86
N SER A 174 -16.47 8.78 -10.76
CA SER A 174 -15.61 9.37 -11.80
C SER A 174 -15.13 8.43 -12.91
N ASN A 175 -15.58 7.17 -12.94
CA ASN A 175 -15.27 6.28 -14.05
C ASN A 175 -16.08 6.66 -15.28
N VAL A 176 -15.58 6.35 -16.48
CA VAL A 176 -16.36 6.50 -17.70
C VAL A 176 -17.58 5.58 -17.62
N LYS A 177 -18.76 6.16 -17.81
CA LYS A 177 -20.03 5.43 -17.77
C LYS A 177 -20.13 4.54 -19.01
N ALA A 178 -20.35 3.26 -18.79
CA ALA A 178 -20.54 2.26 -19.83
C ALA A 178 -21.72 1.35 -19.44
N GLU A 179 -22.37 0.76 -20.44
CA GLU A 179 -23.31 -0.33 -20.19
C GLU A 179 -22.54 -1.56 -19.68
N TYR A 180 -23.03 -2.16 -18.60
CA TYR A 180 -22.44 -3.37 -18.06
C TYR A 180 -22.76 -4.54 -19.00
N GLY A 181 -21.73 -5.25 -19.47
CA GLY A 181 -21.84 -6.39 -20.38
C GLY A 181 -22.26 -7.69 -19.71
#